data_AF-A0A939FLE1-F1
#
_entry.id   AF-A0A939FLE1-F1
#
_cell.length_a   1.000
_cell.length_b   1.000
_cell.length_c   1.000
_cell.angle_alpha   90.00
_cell.angle_beta   90.00
_cell.angle_gamma   90.00
#
_symmetry.space_group_name_H-M   'P 1'
#
loop_
_entity.id
_entity.type
_entity.pdbx_description
1 polymer ?
#
loop_
_entity_poly.entity_id
_entity_poly.type
_entity_poly.pdbx_seq_one_letter_code
_entity_poly.pdbx_strand_id
1 'polypeptide(L)'
;MAMTPRTAQSLAADYDLPSAEVRSLHVERAGSRLTGCLELAVSRSYPVDDETSPDDSPESATLAIRLRDITEVRFDSRDARGVAFRPDAEGTSIGIGARGALRAATADVSPDDRCWHLSSAGRRADATTPPRESRPAPAGPPREGDLGDYAMAAATLLHHAMLEIRTVRYHQHAHQAPVRVLQRVFAGAGQAVLAAGGHRPHLRREAAFRRLIETWARRGGPALTEWIAEVLDVTCRQPDFVADLREQARAARAVGAPRRSAPTPWALPGPPESELRLAMYTAAHTRYGTHHDSSALVHLAVPPHPEDAAGTPWRLRSARSTGLARFQLRTEAFQGAGHARVTVDDDALRHVLLRDGALHITSGEDGDHDPS
;
A
#
# COMPACT_ATOMS: atom_id res chain seq x y z
N MET A 1 8.28 17.22 -7.77
CA MET A 1 8.84 18.59 -7.65
C MET A 1 8.66 19.05 -6.21
N ALA A 2 9.68 19.63 -5.56
CA ALA A 2 9.52 20.14 -4.20
C ALA A 2 8.51 21.30 -4.14
N MET A 3 7.69 21.36 -3.09
CA MET A 3 6.71 22.43 -2.86
C MET A 3 7.41 23.68 -2.34
N THR A 4 7.84 24.54 -3.26
CA THR A 4 8.41 25.86 -2.96
C THR A 4 7.37 26.97 -3.17
N PRO A 5 7.59 28.22 -2.69
CA PRO A 5 6.69 29.34 -2.98
C PRO A 5 6.46 29.55 -4.48
N ARG A 6 7.50 29.38 -5.30
CA ARG A 6 7.41 29.45 -6.76
C ARG A 6 6.57 28.31 -7.34
N THR A 7 6.73 27.10 -6.82
CA THR A 7 5.94 25.93 -7.21
C THR A 7 4.47 26.13 -6.87
N ALA A 8 4.16 26.58 -5.66
CA ALA A 8 2.80 26.86 -5.22
C ALA A 8 2.14 27.94 -6.10
N GLN A 9 2.87 29.03 -6.42
CA GLN A 9 2.39 30.06 -7.33
C GLN A 9 2.13 29.52 -8.75
N SER A 10 3.03 28.66 -9.28
CA SER A 10 2.83 28.07 -10.60
C SER A 10 1.61 27.15 -10.63
N LEU A 11 1.40 26.34 -9.59
CA LEU A 11 0.23 25.48 -9.49
C LEU A 11 -1.06 26.30 -9.42
N ALA A 12 -1.08 27.39 -8.65
CA ALA A 12 -2.24 28.28 -8.55
C ALA A 12 -2.54 29.04 -9.85
N ALA A 13 -1.57 29.18 -10.75
CA ALA A 13 -1.76 29.76 -12.08
C ALA A 13 -2.28 28.73 -13.10
N ASP A 14 -1.88 27.47 -12.96
CA ASP A 14 -2.22 26.40 -13.90
C ASP A 14 -3.51 25.63 -13.49
N TYR A 15 -3.92 25.69 -12.22
CA TYR A 15 -5.05 24.94 -11.66
C TYR A 15 -5.92 25.78 -10.70
N ASP A 16 -7.23 25.50 -10.70
CA ASP A 16 -8.19 26.08 -9.75
C ASP A 16 -8.11 25.35 -8.39
N LEU A 17 -7.14 25.75 -7.56
CA LEU A 17 -6.94 25.20 -6.22
C LEU A 17 -8.09 25.52 -5.24
N PRO A 18 -8.73 26.71 -5.27
CA PRO A 18 -9.91 27.00 -4.45
C PRO A 18 -11.10 26.05 -4.67
N SER A 19 -11.25 25.47 -5.86
CA SER A 19 -12.29 24.47 -6.16
C SER A 19 -11.78 23.02 -6.08
N ALA A 20 -10.51 22.80 -5.76
CA ALA A 20 -9.91 21.47 -5.70
C ALA A 20 -10.62 20.56 -4.70
N GLU A 21 -10.79 19.29 -5.03
CA GLU A 21 -11.39 18.30 -4.14
C GLU A 21 -10.35 17.29 -3.67
N VAL A 22 -10.37 16.97 -2.37
CA VAL A 22 -9.55 15.87 -1.84
C VAL A 22 -10.11 14.54 -2.34
N ARG A 23 -9.35 13.89 -3.23
CA ARG A 23 -9.69 12.58 -3.79
C ARG A 23 -9.20 11.46 -2.86
N SER A 24 -8.00 11.59 -2.31
CA SER A 24 -7.51 10.68 -1.28
C SER A 24 -6.60 11.40 -0.27
N LEU A 25 -6.66 10.97 0.98
CA LEU A 25 -5.72 11.36 2.03
C LEU A 25 -5.22 10.10 2.72
N HIS A 26 -3.91 9.98 2.82
CA HIS A 26 -3.26 8.87 3.48
C HIS A 26 -2.19 9.38 4.45
N VAL A 27 -2.25 8.94 5.70
CA VAL A 27 -1.26 9.23 6.74
C VAL A 27 -0.80 7.93 7.39
N GLU A 28 0.52 7.74 7.46
CA GLU A 28 1.19 6.55 7.97
C GLU A 28 2.22 6.92 9.04
N ARG A 29 2.33 6.09 10.09
CA ARG A 29 3.44 6.14 11.05
C ARG A 29 4.61 5.29 10.55
N ALA A 30 5.63 5.96 10.00
CA ALA A 30 6.90 5.37 9.59
C ALA A 30 7.95 5.54 10.71
N GLY A 31 8.12 4.50 11.53
CA GLY A 31 8.98 4.59 12.72
C GLY A 31 8.40 5.57 13.76
N SER A 32 9.17 6.59 14.14
CA SER A 32 8.72 7.64 15.07
C SER A 32 7.98 8.79 14.38
N ARG A 33 8.02 8.88 13.04
CA ARG A 33 7.54 10.02 12.27
C ARG A 33 6.28 9.68 11.49
N LEU A 34 5.54 10.71 11.09
CA LEU A 34 4.39 10.59 10.20
C LEU A 34 4.79 10.94 8.77
N THR A 35 4.31 10.17 7.81
CA THR A 35 4.42 10.40 6.37
C THR A 35 3.05 10.32 5.74
N GLY A 36 2.86 10.86 4.55
CA GLY A 36 1.55 10.81 3.92
C GLY A 36 1.54 11.12 2.44
N CYS A 37 0.36 10.94 1.86
CA CYS A 37 0.04 11.30 0.50
C CYS A 37 -1.33 11.98 0.48
N LEU A 38 -1.42 13.12 -0.19
CA LEU A 38 -2.67 13.82 -0.48
C LEU A 38 -2.84 13.84 -1.99
N GLU A 39 -3.97 13.35 -2.49
CA GLU A 39 -4.33 13.46 -3.89
C GLU A 39 -5.52 14.39 -4.06
N LEU A 40 -5.40 15.32 -4.99
CA LEU A 40 -6.40 16.33 -5.29
C LEU A 40 -6.91 16.14 -6.71
N ALA A 41 -8.22 16.17 -6.90
CA ALA A 41 -8.82 16.44 -8.19
C ALA A 41 -8.86 17.96 -8.40
N VAL A 42 -8.30 18.44 -9.51
CA VAL A 42 -8.22 19.87 -9.82
C VAL A 42 -8.69 20.16 -11.24
N SER A 43 -9.36 21.30 -11.40
CA SER A 43 -9.70 21.84 -12.71
C SER A 43 -8.52 22.61 -13.29
N ARG A 44 -8.31 22.48 -14.59
CA ARG A 44 -7.28 23.24 -15.32
C ARG A 44 -7.73 24.68 -15.52
N SER A 45 -6.81 25.62 -15.37
CA SER A 45 -7.07 27.05 -15.64
C SER A 45 -6.57 27.48 -17.03
N TYR A 46 -5.99 26.56 -17.79
CA TYR A 46 -5.49 26.78 -19.16
C TYR A 46 -6.35 26.01 -20.18
N PRO A 47 -6.39 26.48 -21.44
CA PRO A 47 -7.21 25.87 -22.48
C PRO A 47 -6.70 24.46 -22.85
N VAL A 48 -7.64 23.55 -23.09
CA VAL A 48 -7.42 22.20 -23.63
C VAL A 48 -8.47 22.01 -24.72
N ASP A 49 -8.05 21.48 -25.87
CA ASP A 49 -8.98 21.19 -26.98
C ASP A 49 -9.80 19.93 -26.64
N ASP A 50 -11.13 20.03 -26.75
CA ASP A 50 -12.08 18.95 -26.40
C ASP A 50 -11.85 17.66 -27.20
N GLU A 51 -11.28 17.73 -28.41
CA GLU A 51 -11.02 16.55 -29.27
C GLU A 51 -9.95 15.61 -28.71
N THR A 52 -9.16 16.04 -27.71
CA THR A 52 -8.13 15.20 -27.09
C THR A 52 -8.64 14.29 -25.96
N SER A 53 -9.93 14.41 -25.61
CA SER A 53 -10.55 13.62 -24.54
C SER A 53 -11.50 12.58 -25.16
N PRO A 54 -11.08 11.32 -25.35
CA PRO A 54 -11.93 10.28 -25.97
C PRO A 54 -13.15 9.88 -25.14
N ASP A 55 -13.27 10.40 -23.91
CA ASP A 55 -14.48 10.30 -23.07
C ASP A 55 -15.03 11.73 -22.88
N ASP A 56 -16.33 11.91 -23.15
CA ASP A 56 -17.15 13.14 -23.04
C ASP A 56 -17.23 13.76 -21.61
N SER A 57 -16.22 13.55 -20.78
CA SER A 57 -16.05 14.23 -19.50
C SER A 57 -14.67 14.91 -19.47
N PRO A 58 -14.59 16.21 -19.14
CA PRO A 58 -13.30 16.86 -18.97
C PRO A 58 -12.61 16.24 -17.74
N GLU A 59 -11.78 15.22 -17.97
CA GLU A 59 -11.17 14.45 -16.88
C GLU A 59 -10.30 15.41 -16.05
N SER A 60 -10.67 15.59 -14.78
CA SER A 60 -9.96 16.45 -13.83
C SER A 60 -8.50 16.04 -13.75
N ALA A 61 -7.58 17.01 -13.74
CA ALA A 61 -6.17 16.70 -13.47
C ALA A 61 -6.02 16.23 -12.02
N THR A 62 -5.01 15.41 -11.75
CA THR A 62 -4.69 14.96 -10.39
C THR A 62 -3.39 15.57 -9.92
N LEU A 63 -3.37 16.17 -8.73
CA LEU A 63 -2.13 16.55 -8.05
C LEU A 63 -1.87 15.55 -6.94
N ALA A 64 -0.78 14.79 -7.04
CA ALA A 64 -0.32 13.91 -5.97
C ALA A 64 0.77 14.62 -5.14
N ILE A 65 0.53 14.78 -3.84
CA ILE A 65 1.43 15.45 -2.90
C ILE A 65 1.93 14.44 -1.89
N ARG A 66 3.22 14.13 -1.92
CA ARG A 66 3.90 13.31 -0.93
C ARG A 66 4.42 14.18 0.21
N LEU A 67 4.07 13.83 1.44
CA LEU A 67 4.43 14.55 2.65
C LEU A 67 5.39 13.70 3.49
N ARG A 68 6.47 14.30 4.00
CA ARG A 68 7.38 13.65 4.95
C ARG A 68 7.53 14.49 6.22
N ASP A 69 7.65 13.79 7.35
CA ASP A 69 7.76 14.37 8.68
C ASP A 69 6.57 15.29 8.99
N ILE A 70 5.36 14.72 8.90
CA ILE A 70 4.11 15.41 9.22
C ILE A 70 4.05 15.69 10.73
N THR A 71 3.76 16.94 11.08
CA THR A 71 3.63 17.42 12.46
C THR A 71 2.19 17.77 12.83
N GLU A 72 1.36 18.14 11.85
CA GLU A 72 -0.05 18.44 12.03
C GLU A 72 -0.90 17.74 10.97
N VAL A 73 -1.97 17.07 11.42
CA VAL A 73 -3.07 16.55 10.62
C VAL A 73 -4.37 17.04 11.23
N ARG A 74 -5.20 17.68 10.42
CA ARG A 74 -6.59 18.00 10.72
C ARG A 74 -7.40 17.89 9.45
N PHE A 75 -8.26 16.88 9.36
CA PHE A 75 -9.04 16.61 8.17
C PHE A 75 -10.46 16.18 8.54
N ASP A 76 -11.44 16.64 7.77
CA ASP A 76 -12.85 16.26 7.84
C ASP A 76 -13.36 16.13 6.41
N SER A 77 -13.87 14.96 6.03
CA SER A 77 -14.36 14.70 4.68
C SER A 77 -15.51 15.61 4.27
N ARG A 78 -16.23 16.23 5.23
CA ARG A 78 -17.26 17.25 4.96
C ARG A 78 -16.69 18.63 4.58
N ASP A 79 -15.39 18.83 4.76
CA ASP A 79 -14.66 20.08 4.49
C ASP A 79 -13.50 19.81 3.51
N ALA A 80 -13.72 18.88 2.57
CA ALA A 80 -12.71 18.33 1.66
C ALA A 80 -12.54 19.12 0.35
N ARG A 81 -13.12 20.33 0.25
CA ARG A 81 -13.07 21.19 -0.94
C ARG A 81 -12.27 22.45 -0.67
N GLY A 82 -11.49 22.87 -1.65
CA GLY A 82 -10.61 24.02 -1.62
C GLY A 82 -9.29 23.73 -0.94
N VAL A 83 -8.20 24.08 -1.62
CA VAL A 83 -6.83 23.85 -1.14
C VAL A 83 -5.98 25.09 -1.30
N ALA A 84 -5.13 25.34 -0.30
CA ALA A 84 -4.13 26.39 -0.36
C ALA A 84 -2.77 25.87 0.11
N PHE A 85 -1.75 25.97 -0.75
CA PHE A 85 -0.36 25.65 -0.39
C PHE A 85 0.33 26.89 0.18
N ARG A 86 0.94 26.73 1.36
CA ARG A 86 1.72 27.77 2.05
C ARG A 86 3.07 27.17 2.46
N PRO A 87 4.02 27.07 1.52
CA PRO A 87 5.40 26.71 1.84
C PRO A 87 6.08 27.88 2.58
N ASP A 88 6.82 27.56 3.64
CA ASP A 88 7.54 28.50 4.49
C ASP A 88 8.94 27.95 4.84
N ALA A 89 9.67 28.62 5.74
CA ALA A 89 11.01 28.21 6.14
C ALA A 89 11.04 26.95 7.03
N GLU A 90 9.94 26.64 7.71
CA GLU A 90 9.81 25.50 8.63
C GLU A 90 9.26 24.24 7.92
N GLY A 91 8.65 24.42 6.75
CA GLY A 91 8.22 23.33 5.89
C GLY A 91 7.11 23.75 4.93
N THR A 92 6.08 22.91 4.82
CA THR A 92 4.91 23.19 3.99
C THR A 92 3.63 22.99 4.79
N SER A 93 2.81 24.04 4.77
CA SER A 93 1.46 24.03 5.32
C SER A 93 0.44 23.96 4.18
N ILE A 94 -0.52 23.03 4.27
CA ILE A 94 -1.59 22.85 3.30
C ILE A 94 -2.91 23.07 4.01
N GLY A 95 -3.64 24.13 3.65
CA GLY A 95 -5.01 24.33 4.09
C GLY A 95 -5.96 23.52 3.21
N ILE A 96 -6.97 22.88 3.82
CA ILE A 96 -8.02 22.12 3.13
C ILE A 96 -9.37 22.63 3.65
N GLY A 97 -10.23 23.14 2.78
CA GLY A 97 -11.48 23.75 3.18
C GLY A 97 -11.31 24.89 4.19
N ALA A 98 -12.30 25.05 5.05
CA ALA A 98 -12.31 26.12 6.05
C ALA A 98 -11.44 25.79 7.27
N ARG A 99 -11.34 24.51 7.63
CA ARG A 99 -10.76 24.06 8.91
C ARG A 99 -9.73 22.94 8.75
N GLY A 100 -9.52 22.37 7.58
CA GLY A 100 -8.50 21.35 7.37
C GLY A 100 -7.09 21.94 7.31
N ALA A 101 -6.12 21.19 7.82
CA ALA A 101 -4.71 21.55 7.77
C ALA A 101 -3.81 20.29 7.74
N LEU A 102 -2.77 20.33 6.92
CA LEU A 102 -1.63 19.41 6.98
C LEU A 102 -0.35 20.24 7.10
N ARG A 103 0.55 19.86 8.01
CA ARG A 103 1.90 20.45 8.09
C ARG A 103 2.95 19.37 8.04
N ALA A 104 3.95 19.57 7.20
CA ALA A 104 5.05 18.63 7.02
C ALA A 104 6.36 19.38 6.80
N ALA A 105 7.48 18.78 7.21
CA ALA A 105 8.79 19.38 6.94
C ALA A 105 9.09 19.45 5.44
N THR A 106 8.64 18.47 4.66
CA THR A 106 8.76 18.49 3.19
C THR A 106 7.49 18.02 2.50
N ALA A 107 7.21 18.63 1.36
CA ALA A 107 6.16 18.22 0.44
C ALA A 107 6.71 18.16 -1.00
N ASP A 108 6.46 17.05 -1.70
CA ASP A 108 6.77 16.87 -3.11
C ASP A 108 5.47 16.72 -3.90
N VAL A 109 5.25 17.56 -4.90
CA VAL A 109 4.10 17.50 -5.80
C VAL A 109 4.46 16.87 -7.14
N SER A 110 3.56 16.03 -7.63
CA SER A 110 3.59 15.40 -8.95
C SER A 110 2.24 15.58 -9.61
N PRO A 111 2.14 16.45 -10.64
CA PRO A 111 0.95 16.51 -11.49
C PRO A 111 0.84 15.23 -12.32
N ASP A 112 -0.32 14.58 -12.23
CA ASP A 112 -0.76 13.53 -13.14
C ASP A 112 -1.83 14.14 -14.04
N ASP A 113 -1.37 14.63 -15.18
CA ASP A 113 -2.17 15.39 -16.13
C ASP A 113 -1.60 15.22 -17.55
N ARG A 114 -2.41 14.60 -18.42
CA ARG A 114 -2.04 14.35 -19.82
C ARG A 114 -1.83 15.65 -20.62
N CYS A 115 -2.52 16.71 -20.24
CA CYS A 115 -2.44 18.02 -20.86
C CYS A 115 -1.45 18.94 -20.14
N TRP A 116 -0.63 18.42 -19.21
CA TRP A 116 0.30 19.25 -18.43
C TRP A 116 1.29 20.03 -19.30
N HIS A 117 1.68 19.50 -20.46
CA HIS A 117 2.55 20.18 -21.43
C HIS A 117 1.96 21.50 -21.95
N LEU A 118 0.63 21.65 -21.93
CA LEU A 118 -0.09 22.88 -22.27
C LEU A 118 -0.16 23.89 -21.11
N SER A 119 0.27 23.52 -19.91
CA SER A 119 0.36 24.44 -18.77
C SER A 119 1.55 25.40 -18.92
N SER A 120 1.58 26.47 -18.13
CA SER A 120 2.72 27.39 -18.11
C SER A 120 3.97 26.70 -17.56
N ALA A 121 3.82 25.81 -16.57
CA ALA A 121 4.91 25.00 -16.07
C ALA A 121 5.44 23.99 -17.11
N GLY A 122 4.53 23.29 -17.80
CA GLY A 122 4.86 22.30 -18.83
C GLY A 122 5.64 22.91 -19.98
N ARG A 123 5.14 24.02 -20.56
CA ARG A 123 5.85 24.74 -21.64
C ARG A 123 7.27 25.16 -21.26
N ARG A 124 7.48 25.60 -20.00
CA ARG A 124 8.83 25.95 -19.51
C ARG A 124 9.73 24.72 -19.37
N ALA A 125 9.18 23.59 -18.92
CA ALA A 125 9.92 22.35 -18.83
C ALA A 125 10.32 21.83 -20.23
N ASP A 126 9.39 21.84 -21.17
CA ASP A 126 9.62 21.41 -22.56
C ASP A 126 10.72 22.25 -23.23
N ALA A 127 10.71 23.57 -23.03
CA ALA A 127 11.75 24.46 -23.55
C ALA A 127 13.17 24.15 -23.06
N THR A 128 13.31 23.41 -21.95
CA THR A 128 14.60 23.04 -21.35
C THR A 128 14.93 21.55 -21.45
N THR A 129 14.01 20.73 -21.95
CA THR A 129 14.17 19.27 -22.00
C THR A 129 14.85 18.87 -23.31
N PRO A 130 16.04 18.25 -23.29
CA PRO A 130 16.73 17.84 -24.52
C PRO A 130 15.96 16.73 -25.26
N PRO A 131 16.10 16.63 -26.60
CA PRO A 131 15.38 15.64 -27.42
C PRO A 131 15.63 14.20 -26.96
N ARG A 132 14.56 13.39 -26.91
CA ARG A 132 14.57 12.01 -26.42
C ARG A 132 15.52 11.08 -27.18
N GLU A 133 15.82 11.40 -28.45
CA GLU A 133 16.70 10.64 -29.35
C GLU A 133 18.17 10.63 -28.92
N SER A 134 18.56 11.52 -27.99
CA SER A 134 19.93 11.59 -27.47
C SER A 134 20.22 10.57 -26.35
N ARG A 135 19.23 9.74 -25.96
CA ARG A 135 19.39 8.72 -24.91
C ARG A 135 19.91 7.40 -25.48
N PRO A 136 20.98 6.80 -24.92
CA PRO A 136 21.44 5.49 -25.35
C PRO A 136 20.32 4.45 -25.28
N ALA A 137 20.22 3.59 -26.30
CA ALA A 137 19.30 2.47 -26.27
C ALA A 137 19.55 1.63 -25.00
N PRO A 138 18.50 1.21 -24.27
CA PRO A 138 18.67 0.30 -23.16
C PRO A 138 19.36 -0.98 -23.64
N ALA A 139 20.25 -1.53 -22.82
CA ALA A 139 20.86 -2.82 -23.10
C ALA A 139 19.76 -3.86 -23.37
N GLY A 140 19.93 -4.66 -24.43
CA GLY A 140 18.98 -5.71 -24.78
C GLY A 140 18.77 -6.69 -23.62
N PRO A 141 17.64 -7.41 -23.59
CA PRO A 141 17.38 -8.40 -22.57
C PRO A 141 18.49 -9.47 -22.55
N PRO A 142 18.77 -10.08 -21.39
CA PRO A 142 19.70 -11.21 -21.33
C PRO A 142 19.20 -12.35 -22.23
N ARG A 143 20.14 -13.16 -22.76
CA ARG A 143 19.79 -14.32 -23.59
C ARG A 143 18.99 -15.33 -22.76
N GLU A 144 17.86 -15.76 -23.29
CA GLU A 144 17.06 -16.85 -22.72
C GLU A 144 17.86 -18.16 -22.76
N GLY A 145 17.77 -18.93 -21.68
CA GLY A 145 18.38 -20.24 -21.54
C GLY A 145 17.43 -21.20 -20.85
N ASP A 146 17.55 -22.50 -21.16
CA ASP A 146 16.67 -23.51 -20.60
C ASP A 146 17.07 -23.87 -19.15
N LEU A 147 16.10 -23.80 -18.25
CA LEU A 147 16.28 -24.14 -16.83
C LEU A 147 15.76 -25.56 -16.61
N GLY A 148 16.51 -26.38 -15.87
CA GLY A 148 16.01 -27.66 -15.39
C GLY A 148 14.86 -27.46 -14.40
N ASP A 149 14.05 -28.50 -14.20
CA ASP A 149 12.80 -28.44 -13.43
C ASP A 149 12.98 -27.87 -12.01
N TYR A 150 14.04 -28.26 -11.30
CA TYR A 150 14.30 -27.78 -9.94
C TYR A 150 14.85 -26.35 -9.93
N ALA A 151 15.62 -25.97 -10.95
CA ALA A 151 16.06 -24.59 -11.11
C ALA A 151 14.87 -23.65 -11.41
N MET A 152 13.94 -24.10 -12.26
CA MET A 152 12.69 -23.41 -12.54
C MET A 152 11.81 -23.30 -11.29
N ALA A 153 11.62 -24.40 -10.55
CA ALA A 153 10.87 -24.42 -9.29
C ALA A 153 11.44 -23.42 -8.26
N ALA A 154 12.77 -23.37 -8.10
CA ALA A 154 13.42 -22.43 -7.19
C ALA A 154 13.23 -20.96 -7.64
N ALA A 155 13.29 -20.69 -8.94
CA ALA A 155 13.05 -19.36 -9.51
C ALA A 155 11.60 -18.91 -9.29
N THR A 156 10.63 -19.79 -9.56
CA THR A 156 9.20 -19.57 -9.30
C THR A 156 8.94 -19.24 -7.83
N LEU A 157 9.48 -20.02 -6.90
CA LEU A 157 9.31 -19.76 -5.46
C LEU A 157 9.84 -18.39 -5.05
N LEU A 158 11.02 -17.99 -5.55
CA LEU A 158 11.58 -16.69 -5.25
C LEU A 158 10.75 -15.57 -5.87
N HIS A 159 10.27 -15.75 -7.10
CA HIS A 159 9.38 -14.80 -7.77
C HIS A 159 8.09 -14.59 -6.98
N HIS A 160 7.41 -15.67 -6.59
CA HIS A 160 6.20 -15.60 -5.76
C HIS A 160 6.48 -14.99 -4.38
N ALA A 161 7.60 -15.34 -3.73
CA ALA A 161 7.98 -14.69 -2.46
C ALA A 161 8.20 -13.18 -2.62
N MET A 162 8.78 -12.75 -3.74
CA MET A 162 8.94 -11.32 -4.06
C MET A 162 7.59 -10.65 -4.34
N LEU A 163 6.67 -11.31 -5.02
CA LEU A 163 5.31 -10.81 -5.23
C LEU A 163 4.56 -10.68 -3.90
N GLU A 164 4.62 -11.70 -3.04
CA GLU A 164 4.04 -11.70 -1.70
C GLU A 164 4.60 -10.54 -0.85
N ILE A 165 5.92 -10.35 -0.83
CA ILE A 165 6.52 -9.20 -0.14
C ILE A 165 6.03 -7.89 -0.76
N ARG A 166 5.87 -7.82 -2.08
CA ARG A 166 5.39 -6.62 -2.78
C ARG A 166 3.92 -6.33 -2.48
N THR A 167 3.12 -7.31 -2.04
CA THR A 167 1.72 -7.08 -1.68
C THR A 167 1.56 -6.08 -0.53
N VAL A 168 2.57 -5.88 0.31
CA VAL A 168 2.57 -4.85 1.36
C VAL A 168 2.40 -3.43 0.81
N ARG A 169 2.71 -3.20 -0.48
CA ARG A 169 2.45 -1.92 -1.15
C ARG A 169 0.95 -1.65 -1.32
N TYR A 170 0.14 -2.70 -1.35
CA TYR A 170 -1.31 -2.59 -1.37
C TYR A 170 -1.79 -2.60 0.08
N HIS A 171 -2.13 -1.41 0.60
CA HIS A 171 -2.47 -1.22 2.01
C HIS A 171 -3.54 -2.22 2.50
N GLN A 172 -4.49 -2.61 1.65
CA GLN A 172 -5.52 -3.60 1.99
C GLN A 172 -4.98 -5.01 2.32
N HIS A 173 -3.81 -5.39 1.82
CA HIS A 173 -3.19 -6.71 2.01
C HIS A 173 -1.98 -6.70 2.95
N ALA A 174 -1.54 -5.53 3.43
CA ALA A 174 -0.29 -5.41 4.18
C ALA A 174 -0.24 -6.26 5.47
N HIS A 175 -1.38 -6.54 6.09
CA HIS A 175 -1.48 -7.40 7.27
C HIS A 175 -1.30 -8.90 6.98
N GLN A 176 -1.39 -9.32 5.71
CA GLN A 176 -1.39 -10.72 5.30
C GLN A 176 0.02 -11.22 4.98
N ALA A 177 0.87 -10.35 4.44
CA ALA A 177 2.20 -10.68 3.95
C ALA A 177 3.15 -11.13 5.08
N PRO A 178 3.68 -12.37 5.04
CA PRO A 178 4.56 -12.90 6.09
C PRO A 178 6.02 -12.45 5.89
N VAL A 179 6.25 -11.13 5.75
CA VAL A 179 7.55 -10.55 5.35
C VAL A 179 8.72 -11.05 6.19
N ARG A 180 8.58 -11.09 7.53
CA ARG A 180 9.66 -11.56 8.42
C ARG A 180 10.00 -13.03 8.21
N VAL A 181 9.00 -13.86 7.89
CA VAL A 181 9.21 -15.29 7.62
C VAL A 181 9.89 -15.45 6.27
N LEU A 182 9.38 -14.79 5.22
CA LEU A 182 9.95 -14.84 3.88
C LEU A 182 11.40 -14.31 3.86
N GLN A 183 11.66 -13.17 4.51
CA GLN A 183 13.00 -12.61 4.62
C GLN A 183 13.97 -13.60 5.29
N ARG A 184 13.56 -14.21 6.40
CA ARG A 184 14.40 -15.18 7.13
C ARG A 184 14.71 -16.42 6.30
N VAL A 185 13.70 -16.94 5.60
CA VAL A 185 13.82 -18.18 4.83
C VAL A 185 14.69 -17.99 3.59
N PHE A 186 14.44 -16.91 2.85
CA PHE A 186 15.16 -16.57 1.62
C PHE A 186 16.41 -15.71 1.85
N ALA A 187 16.84 -15.51 3.10
CA ALA A 187 18.09 -14.83 3.42
C ALA A 187 19.26 -15.54 2.71
N GLY A 188 20.02 -14.78 1.92
CA GLY A 188 21.15 -15.30 1.14
C GLY A 188 20.75 -16.09 -0.13
N ALA A 189 19.48 -16.08 -0.54
CA ALA A 189 19.00 -16.83 -1.71
C ALA A 189 19.81 -16.53 -2.98
N GLY A 190 20.21 -15.28 -3.22
CA GLY A 190 21.03 -14.92 -4.38
C GLY A 190 22.37 -15.68 -4.43
N GLN A 191 23.08 -15.76 -3.31
CA GLN A 191 24.34 -16.52 -3.22
C GLN A 191 24.09 -18.02 -3.37
N ALA A 192 23.04 -18.54 -2.75
CA ALA A 192 22.70 -19.96 -2.80
C ALA A 192 22.29 -20.42 -4.21
N VAL A 193 21.54 -19.59 -4.96
CA VAL A 193 21.15 -19.85 -6.35
C VAL A 193 22.37 -19.85 -7.26
N LEU A 194 23.28 -18.87 -7.11
CA LEU A 194 24.53 -18.84 -7.88
C LEU A 194 25.42 -20.06 -7.58
N ALA A 195 25.52 -20.47 -6.31
CA ALA A 195 26.25 -21.67 -5.90
C ALA A 195 25.64 -22.94 -6.50
N ALA A 196 24.32 -23.10 -6.45
CA ALA A 196 23.61 -24.22 -7.06
C ALA A 196 23.82 -24.27 -8.58
N GLY A 197 23.69 -23.12 -9.25
CA GLY A 197 23.89 -22.98 -10.70
C GLY A 197 25.33 -23.22 -11.16
N GLY A 198 26.32 -23.04 -10.29
CA GLY A 198 27.74 -23.26 -10.58
C GLY A 198 28.17 -24.73 -10.70
N HIS A 199 27.32 -25.68 -10.31
CA HIS A 199 27.65 -27.10 -10.42
C HIS A 199 27.63 -27.59 -11.88
N ARG A 200 28.67 -28.34 -12.25
CA ARG A 200 28.69 -29.22 -13.43
C ARG A 200 28.83 -30.68 -12.95
N PRO A 201 28.16 -31.68 -13.56
CA PRO A 201 27.18 -31.70 -14.67
C PRO A 201 25.73 -31.38 -14.26
N HIS A 202 24.80 -31.33 -15.23
CA HIS A 202 23.35 -31.01 -15.07
C HIS A 202 22.70 -31.68 -13.84
N LEU A 203 22.88 -32.99 -13.66
CA LEU A 203 22.29 -33.73 -12.55
C LEU A 203 22.72 -33.21 -11.16
N ARG A 204 23.98 -32.78 -11.02
CA ARG A 204 24.48 -32.22 -9.75
C ARG A 204 23.89 -30.83 -9.47
N ARG A 205 23.66 -30.04 -10.52
CA ARG A 205 22.99 -28.74 -10.46
C ARG A 205 21.54 -28.90 -10.02
N GLU A 206 20.78 -29.81 -10.65
CA GLU A 206 19.39 -30.08 -10.27
C GLU A 206 19.28 -30.62 -8.83
N ALA A 207 20.16 -31.54 -8.44
CA ALA A 207 20.21 -32.02 -7.06
C ALA A 207 20.56 -30.91 -6.05
N ALA A 208 21.38 -29.92 -6.45
CA ALA A 208 21.67 -28.75 -5.61
C ALA A 208 20.46 -27.82 -5.47
N PHE A 209 19.71 -27.59 -6.55
CA PHE A 209 18.45 -26.83 -6.50
C PHE A 209 17.38 -27.55 -5.68
N ARG A 210 17.24 -28.87 -5.79
CA ARG A 210 16.35 -29.66 -4.92
C ARG A 210 16.67 -29.45 -3.44
N ARG A 211 17.94 -29.63 -3.05
CA ARG A 211 18.38 -29.43 -1.65
C ARG A 211 18.15 -27.98 -1.17
N LEU A 212 18.25 -27.01 -2.08
CA LEU A 212 17.98 -25.61 -1.77
C LEU A 212 16.50 -25.41 -1.39
N ILE A 213 15.56 -25.97 -2.17
CA ILE A 213 14.13 -25.89 -1.89
C ILE A 213 13.79 -26.60 -0.57
N GLU A 214 14.32 -27.80 -0.34
CA GLU A 214 14.15 -28.54 0.92
C GLU A 214 14.68 -27.75 2.13
N THR A 215 15.78 -27.02 1.95
CA THR A 215 16.35 -26.13 2.97
C THR A 215 15.41 -24.97 3.28
N TRP A 216 14.80 -24.35 2.26
CA TRP A 216 13.83 -23.27 2.46
C TRP A 216 12.57 -23.77 3.18
N ALA A 217 12.02 -24.93 2.79
CA ALA A 217 10.88 -25.55 3.46
C ALA A 217 11.17 -25.82 4.95
N ARG A 218 12.33 -26.42 5.24
CA ARG A 218 12.76 -26.70 6.62
C ARG A 218 12.91 -25.43 7.46
N ARG A 219 13.50 -24.36 6.91
CA ARG A 219 13.64 -23.06 7.60
C ARG A 219 12.30 -22.36 7.83
N GLY A 220 11.34 -22.56 6.93
CA GLY A 220 10.03 -21.93 6.97
C GLY A 220 9.02 -22.60 7.89
N GLY A 221 9.26 -23.85 8.26
CA GLY A 221 8.34 -24.63 9.06
C GLY A 221 7.08 -25.06 8.29
N PRO A 222 6.09 -25.66 8.98
CA PRO A 222 4.96 -26.34 8.33
C PRO A 222 4.09 -25.41 7.46
N ALA A 223 3.83 -24.19 7.94
CA ALA A 223 2.97 -23.23 7.23
C ALA A 223 3.61 -22.76 5.90
N LEU A 224 4.93 -22.52 5.88
CA LEU A 224 5.58 -22.14 4.63
C LEU A 224 5.82 -23.35 3.72
N THR A 225 6.00 -24.55 4.29
CA THR A 225 6.11 -25.79 3.51
C THR A 225 4.83 -26.05 2.71
N GLU A 226 3.66 -25.81 3.29
CA GLU A 226 2.37 -25.88 2.60
C GLU A 226 2.26 -24.84 1.49
N TRP A 227 2.61 -23.58 1.75
CA TRP A 227 2.64 -22.53 0.74
C TRP A 227 3.60 -22.85 -0.42
N ILE A 228 4.79 -23.39 -0.13
CA ILE A 228 5.75 -23.85 -1.15
C ILE A 228 5.10 -24.92 -2.03
N ALA A 229 4.40 -25.89 -1.43
CA ALA A 229 3.73 -26.95 -2.17
C ALA A 229 2.57 -26.42 -3.03
N GLU A 230 1.81 -25.43 -2.54
CA GLU A 230 0.74 -24.77 -3.31
C GLU A 230 1.29 -24.01 -4.53
N VAL A 231 2.34 -23.19 -4.34
CA VAL A 231 2.96 -22.44 -5.44
C VAL A 231 3.54 -23.36 -6.51
N LEU A 232 4.19 -24.46 -6.11
CA LEU A 232 4.79 -25.38 -7.08
C LEU A 232 3.74 -26.18 -7.87
N ASP A 233 2.56 -26.43 -7.31
CA ASP A 233 1.48 -27.17 -7.96
C ASP A 233 0.82 -26.39 -9.09
N VAL A 234 0.74 -25.06 -8.94
CA VAL A 234 0.09 -24.17 -9.92
C VAL A 234 1.00 -23.87 -11.12
N THR A 235 2.32 -23.98 -10.96
CA THR A 235 3.25 -23.26 -11.84
C THR A 235 4.29 -24.15 -12.54
N CYS A 236 4.46 -25.42 -12.17
CA CYS A 236 5.48 -26.29 -12.73
C CYS A 236 4.92 -27.66 -13.14
N ARG A 237 5.53 -28.31 -14.15
CA ARG A 237 5.40 -29.78 -14.29
C ARG A 237 5.92 -30.38 -12.99
N GLN A 238 5.02 -31.02 -12.24
CA GLN A 238 5.21 -31.38 -10.84
C GLN A 238 6.58 -32.04 -10.58
N PRO A 239 7.48 -31.42 -9.81
CA PRO A 239 8.67 -32.12 -9.37
C PRO A 239 8.25 -33.16 -8.31
N ASP A 240 8.73 -34.40 -8.45
CA ASP A 240 8.25 -35.60 -7.73
C ASP A 240 8.16 -35.48 -6.19
N PHE A 241 8.85 -34.50 -5.59
CA PHE A 241 8.93 -34.30 -4.14
C PHE A 241 7.85 -33.37 -3.54
N VAL A 242 6.96 -32.76 -4.35
CA VAL A 242 5.85 -31.93 -3.82
C VAL A 242 4.92 -32.75 -2.92
N ALA A 243 4.73 -34.03 -3.24
CA ALA A 243 3.97 -34.96 -2.41
C ALA A 243 4.60 -35.13 -1.01
N ASP A 244 5.91 -35.33 -0.96
CA ASP A 244 6.67 -35.48 0.30
C ASP A 244 6.56 -34.22 1.19
N LEU A 245 6.62 -33.03 0.59
CA LEU A 245 6.45 -31.77 1.32
C LEU A 245 5.06 -31.65 1.95
N ARG A 246 4.01 -32.09 1.24
CA ARG A 246 2.63 -32.08 1.76
C ARG A 246 2.47 -33.04 2.93
N GLU A 247 3.02 -34.24 2.84
CA GLU A 247 2.99 -35.20 3.95
C GLU A 247 3.71 -34.66 5.18
N GLN A 248 4.87 -34.04 5.00
CA GLN A 248 5.60 -33.39 6.09
C GLN A 248 4.78 -32.27 6.76
N ALA A 249 4.12 -31.42 5.97
CA ALA A 249 3.26 -30.36 6.50
C ALA A 249 2.04 -30.92 7.27
N ARG A 250 1.41 -31.99 6.75
CA ARG A 250 0.28 -32.68 7.41
C ARG A 250 0.70 -33.37 8.71
N ALA A 251 1.83 -34.08 8.69
CA ALA A 251 2.37 -34.74 9.88
C ALA A 251 2.71 -33.74 10.98
N ALA A 252 3.29 -32.58 10.64
CA ALA A 252 3.58 -31.53 11.60
C ALA A 252 2.31 -30.89 12.21
N ARG A 253 1.22 -30.77 11.43
CA ARG A 253 -0.09 -30.32 11.94
C ARG A 253 -0.70 -31.28 12.96
N ALA A 254 -0.50 -32.58 12.79
CA ALA A 254 -1.01 -33.60 13.72
C ALA A 254 -0.29 -33.57 15.08
N VAL A 255 0.90 -32.98 15.16
CA VAL A 255 1.75 -32.97 16.37
C VAL A 255 1.70 -31.62 17.12
N GLY A 256 1.20 -30.54 16.50
CA GLY A 256 0.79 -29.33 17.22
C GLY A 256 0.96 -28.01 16.45
N ALA A 257 -0.14 -27.28 16.22
CA ALA A 257 -0.24 -25.81 16.23
C ALA A 257 -1.69 -25.37 15.90
N PRO A 258 -2.18 -24.24 16.43
CA PRO A 258 -3.54 -23.78 16.18
C PRO A 258 -3.75 -23.37 14.72
N ARG A 259 -4.95 -23.66 14.21
CA ARG A 259 -5.45 -23.17 12.92
C ARG A 259 -5.23 -21.65 12.82
N ARG A 260 -4.62 -21.19 11.73
CA ARG A 260 -4.62 -19.76 11.36
C ARG A 260 -6.06 -19.43 10.96
N SER A 261 -6.91 -19.09 11.93
CA SER A 261 -8.26 -18.60 11.64
C SER A 261 -8.13 -17.38 10.72
N ALA A 262 -8.85 -17.40 9.60
CA ALA A 262 -9.04 -16.20 8.80
C ALA A 262 -9.61 -15.11 9.74
N PRO A 263 -8.96 -13.93 9.85
CA PRO A 263 -9.51 -12.87 10.67
C PRO A 263 -10.86 -12.46 10.04
N THR A 264 -11.93 -12.60 10.81
CA THR A 264 -13.25 -12.07 10.44
C THR A 264 -13.09 -10.56 10.19
N PRO A 265 -13.64 -9.98 9.10
CA PRO A 265 -13.31 -8.63 8.66
C PRO A 265 -13.63 -7.49 9.65
N TRP A 266 -14.30 -7.76 10.77
CA TRP A 266 -14.63 -6.72 11.75
C TRP A 266 -14.93 -7.25 13.16
N ALA A 267 -14.62 -8.51 13.47
CA ALA A 267 -14.61 -8.94 14.85
C ALA A 267 -13.34 -8.35 15.50
N LEU A 268 -13.47 -7.15 16.05
CA LEU A 268 -12.72 -6.77 17.23
C LEU A 268 -13.50 -7.40 18.41
N PRO A 269 -13.30 -8.68 18.81
CA PRO A 269 -13.91 -9.20 20.03
C PRO A 269 -13.31 -8.38 21.16
N GLY A 270 -14.02 -7.34 21.60
CA GLY A 270 -13.45 -6.07 22.05
C GLY A 270 -12.18 -6.19 22.88
N PRO A 271 -11.02 -5.72 22.40
CA PRO A 271 -9.82 -5.73 23.25
C PRO A 271 -8.80 -4.63 22.84
N PRO A 272 -7.52 -4.80 23.22
CA PRO A 272 -6.70 -3.92 24.05
C PRO A 272 -6.30 -2.58 23.37
N GLU A 273 -5.60 -1.72 24.12
CA GLU A 273 -4.98 -0.51 23.57
C GLU A 273 -4.24 -0.81 22.25
N SER A 274 -4.58 -0.08 21.19
CA SER A 274 -4.05 -0.27 19.85
C SER A 274 -3.45 1.03 19.33
N GLU A 275 -2.38 0.93 18.54
CA GLU A 275 -1.74 2.10 17.95
C GLU A 275 -2.14 2.23 16.48
N LEU A 276 -2.63 3.42 16.10
CA LEU A 276 -2.87 3.73 14.70
C LEU A 276 -1.54 3.80 13.94
N ARG A 277 -1.41 2.95 12.92
CA ARG A 277 -0.27 2.93 12.01
C ARG A 277 -0.60 3.55 10.67
N LEU A 278 -1.84 3.41 10.22
CA LEU A 278 -2.33 3.91 8.95
C LEU A 278 -3.73 4.47 9.12
N ALA A 279 -4.00 5.62 8.53
CA ALA A 279 -5.35 6.07 8.23
C ALA A 279 -5.41 6.57 6.78
N MET A 280 -6.32 5.99 6.01
CA MET A 280 -6.54 6.31 4.61
C MET A 280 -8.01 6.61 4.38
N TYR A 281 -8.27 7.71 3.68
CA TYR A 281 -9.55 8.14 3.18
C TYR A 281 -9.48 8.24 1.66
N THR A 282 -10.51 7.75 0.99
CA THR A 282 -10.73 7.92 -0.45
C THR A 282 -12.15 8.44 -0.64
N ALA A 283 -12.29 9.55 -1.36
CA ALA A 283 -13.59 10.10 -1.74
C ALA A 283 -14.23 9.27 -2.86
N ALA A 284 -15.56 9.29 -2.95
CA ALA A 284 -16.25 8.73 -4.09
C ALA A 284 -15.86 9.53 -5.35
N HIS A 285 -15.45 8.85 -6.42
CA HIS A 285 -15.04 9.50 -7.65
C HIS A 285 -15.12 8.54 -8.84
N THR A 286 -15.14 9.11 -10.04
CA THR A 286 -14.97 8.35 -11.28
C THR A 286 -13.60 8.69 -11.88
N ARG A 287 -12.84 7.68 -12.28
CA ARG A 287 -11.53 7.83 -12.94
C ARG A 287 -11.42 6.82 -14.07
N TYR A 288 -11.01 7.24 -15.26
CA TYR A 288 -10.94 6.38 -16.46
C TYR A 288 -12.22 5.55 -16.67
N GLY A 289 -13.39 6.18 -16.54
CA GLY A 289 -14.70 5.52 -16.67
C GLY A 289 -15.09 4.56 -15.54
N THR A 290 -14.23 4.33 -14.55
CA THR A 290 -14.50 3.43 -13.42
C THR A 290 -14.99 4.21 -12.21
N HIS A 291 -16.15 3.83 -11.67
CA HIS A 291 -16.69 4.40 -10.44
C HIS A 291 -16.02 3.77 -9.22
N HIS A 292 -15.67 4.62 -8.24
CA HIS A 292 -15.12 4.23 -6.95
C HIS A 292 -15.98 4.81 -5.83
N ASP A 293 -16.44 3.95 -4.92
CA ASP A 293 -17.13 4.38 -3.70
C ASP A 293 -16.17 5.07 -2.72
N SER A 294 -16.72 5.92 -1.86
CA SER A 294 -15.96 6.45 -0.74
C SER A 294 -15.55 5.31 0.20
N SER A 295 -14.32 5.36 0.71
CA SER A 295 -13.81 4.30 1.58
C SER A 295 -12.79 4.81 2.57
N ALA A 296 -12.71 4.10 3.70
CA ALA A 296 -11.68 4.27 4.71
C ALA A 296 -10.93 2.96 4.90
N LEU A 297 -9.63 3.05 5.14
CA LEU A 297 -8.80 1.93 5.56
C LEU A 297 -7.92 2.38 6.72
N VAL A 298 -7.92 1.60 7.78
CA VAL A 298 -7.04 1.83 8.94
C VAL A 298 -6.21 0.61 9.22
N HIS A 299 -4.97 0.83 9.62
CA HIS A 299 -4.12 -0.22 10.20
C HIS A 299 -3.86 0.07 11.66
N LEU A 300 -4.10 -0.93 12.49
CA LEU A 300 -3.90 -0.89 13.93
C LEU A 300 -2.82 -1.90 14.29
N ALA A 301 -1.78 -1.43 14.99
CA ALA A 301 -0.86 -2.33 15.69
C ALA A 301 -1.50 -2.72 17.02
N VAL A 302 -1.73 -4.01 17.21
CA VAL A 302 -2.38 -4.58 18.39
C VAL A 302 -1.32 -5.35 19.19
N PRO A 303 -1.15 -5.04 20.48
CA PRO A 303 -0.23 -5.78 21.33
C PRO A 303 -0.71 -7.23 21.53
N PRO A 304 0.19 -8.15 21.91
CA PRO A 304 -0.21 -9.48 22.35
C PRO A 304 -1.19 -9.40 23.53
N HIS A 305 -2.07 -10.39 23.65
CA HIS A 305 -2.97 -10.50 24.79
C HIS A 305 -2.14 -10.78 26.07
N PRO A 306 -2.55 -10.31 27.26
CA PRO A 306 -1.83 -10.61 28.51
C PRO A 306 -1.66 -12.11 28.80
N GLU A 307 -2.57 -12.94 28.27
CA GLU A 307 -2.52 -14.41 28.37
C GLU A 307 -1.64 -15.06 27.30
N ASP A 308 -1.18 -14.31 26.30
CA ASP A 308 -0.26 -14.82 25.29
C ASP A 308 1.13 -15.09 25.93
N ALA A 309 1.84 -16.08 25.39
CA ALA A 309 3.19 -16.41 25.85
C ALA A 309 4.12 -15.19 25.79
N ALA A 310 5.03 -15.10 26.76
CA ALA A 310 6.04 -14.04 26.81
C ALA A 310 6.83 -13.97 25.49
N GLY A 311 6.96 -12.76 24.93
CA GLY A 311 7.63 -12.53 23.65
C GLY A 311 6.75 -12.68 22.41
N THR A 312 5.44 -12.89 22.57
CA THR A 312 4.49 -12.86 21.43
C THR A 312 4.56 -11.50 20.73
N PRO A 313 4.75 -11.46 19.39
CA PRO A 313 4.91 -10.21 18.67
C PRO A 313 3.58 -9.45 18.55
N TRP A 314 3.69 -8.12 18.43
CA TRP A 314 2.58 -7.27 18.00
C TRP A 314 2.06 -7.72 16.64
N ARG A 315 0.75 -7.57 16.43
CA ARG A 315 0.08 -7.94 15.18
C ARG A 315 -0.48 -6.70 14.50
N LEU A 316 -0.38 -6.66 13.17
CA LEU A 316 -1.08 -5.65 12.38
C LEU A 316 -2.50 -6.16 12.08
N ARG A 317 -3.50 -5.35 12.39
CA ARG A 317 -4.89 -5.55 11.94
C ARG A 317 -5.25 -4.45 10.96
N SER A 318 -6.01 -4.80 9.92
CA SER A 318 -6.57 -3.83 8.98
C SER A 318 -8.09 -3.83 9.11
N ALA A 319 -8.71 -2.67 9.05
CA ALA A 319 -10.16 -2.52 8.95
C ALA A 319 -10.48 -1.57 7.81
N ARG A 320 -11.41 -1.98 6.94
CA ARG A 320 -11.88 -1.22 5.79
C ARG A 320 -13.37 -0.98 5.94
N SER A 321 -13.83 0.17 5.46
CA SER A 321 -15.24 0.50 5.32
C SER A 321 -15.46 1.21 3.99
N THR A 322 -16.59 0.98 3.36
CA THR A 322 -17.06 1.64 2.12
C THR A 322 -18.33 2.43 2.40
N GLY A 323 -18.76 3.29 1.48
CA GLY A 323 -19.99 4.08 1.67
C GLY A 323 -19.91 5.02 2.87
N LEU A 324 -18.80 5.75 2.99
CA LEU A 324 -18.56 6.65 4.12
C LEU A 324 -19.54 7.81 4.14
N ALA A 325 -20.17 8.03 5.29
CA ALA A 325 -20.91 9.25 5.60
C ALA A 325 -19.99 10.36 6.14
N ARG A 326 -18.92 9.99 6.85
CA ARG A 326 -17.92 10.94 7.36
C ARG A 326 -16.60 10.26 7.68
N PHE A 327 -15.50 10.96 7.44
CA PHE A 327 -14.17 10.62 7.92
C PHE A 327 -13.52 11.85 8.56
N GLN A 328 -13.08 11.73 9.80
CA GLN A 328 -12.33 12.77 10.49
C GLN A 328 -11.02 12.20 11.03
N LEU A 329 -9.95 12.97 10.89
CA LEU A 329 -8.62 12.59 11.36
C LEU A 329 -7.90 13.78 11.95
N ARG A 330 -7.30 13.56 13.12
CA ARG A 330 -6.40 14.50 13.80
C ARG A 330 -5.09 13.85 14.19
N THR A 331 -4.05 14.64 14.38
CA THR A 331 -2.70 14.18 14.76
C THR A 331 -2.71 13.27 15.99
N GLU A 332 -3.57 13.56 16.97
CA GLU A 332 -3.66 12.86 18.24
C GLU A 332 -4.03 11.38 18.06
N ALA A 333 -4.69 11.01 16.95
CA ALA A 333 -5.02 9.63 16.64
C ALA A 333 -3.78 8.73 16.51
N PHE A 334 -2.64 9.31 16.16
CA PHE A 334 -1.37 8.58 16.04
C PHE A 334 -0.55 8.60 17.34
N GLN A 335 -0.98 9.26 18.41
CA GLN A 335 -0.20 9.41 19.64
C GLN A 335 -0.42 8.22 20.59
N GLY A 336 0.42 7.20 20.45
CA GLY A 336 0.47 6.01 21.33
C GLY A 336 -0.78 5.12 21.24
N ALA A 337 -0.88 4.17 22.17
CA ALA A 337 -1.91 3.12 22.15
C ALA A 337 -3.22 3.58 22.80
N GLY A 338 -4.34 3.46 22.08
CA GLY A 338 -5.67 3.87 22.53
C GLY A 338 -6.74 2.82 22.24
N HIS A 339 -7.86 2.93 22.94
CA HIS A 339 -8.99 2.03 22.76
C HIS A 339 -9.77 2.40 21.51
N ALA A 340 -9.92 1.44 20.60
CA ALA A 340 -10.86 1.55 19.49
C ALA A 340 -12.26 1.21 20.02
N ARG A 341 -13.25 2.04 19.72
CA ARG A 341 -14.65 1.80 20.03
C ARG A 341 -15.43 1.71 18.73
N VAL A 342 -16.26 0.69 18.62
CA VAL A 342 -17.22 0.53 17.53
C VAL A 342 -18.60 0.61 18.14
N THR A 343 -19.41 1.55 17.67
CA THR A 343 -20.80 1.72 18.08
C THR A 343 -21.67 1.78 16.84
N VAL A 344 -22.94 1.41 16.99
CA VAL A 344 -23.96 1.58 15.96
C VAL A 344 -25.00 2.53 16.55
N ASP A 345 -25.40 3.56 15.81
CA ASP A 345 -26.44 4.50 16.24
C ASP A 345 -27.85 4.01 15.87
N ASP A 346 -28.86 4.79 16.25
CA ASP A 346 -30.27 4.47 16.00
C ASP A 346 -30.63 4.47 14.50
N ASP A 347 -29.82 5.14 13.66
CA ASP A 347 -29.95 5.17 12.20
C ASP A 347 -29.18 4.03 11.52
N ALA A 348 -28.73 3.03 12.30
CA ALA A 348 -27.90 1.90 11.85
C ALA A 348 -26.55 2.33 11.24
N LEU A 349 -26.09 3.56 11.49
CA LEU A 349 -24.75 3.98 11.08
C LEU A 349 -23.72 3.43 12.03
N ARG A 350 -22.67 2.87 11.43
CA ARG A 350 -21.54 2.35 12.17
C ARG A 350 -20.52 3.46 12.41
N HIS A 351 -20.15 3.65 13.67
CA HIS A 351 -19.10 4.56 14.09
C HIS A 351 -17.88 3.79 14.57
N VAL A 352 -16.72 4.16 14.04
CA VAL A 352 -15.41 3.72 14.55
C VAL A 352 -14.70 4.93 15.12
N LEU A 353 -14.43 4.87 16.42
CA LEU A 353 -13.77 5.93 17.19
C LEU A 353 -12.44 5.43 17.73
N LEU A 354 -11.41 6.26 17.66
CA LEU A 354 -10.13 6.03 18.32
C LEU A 354 -9.69 7.32 19.02
N ARG A 355 -9.10 7.17 20.22
CA ARG A 355 -8.49 8.27 20.99
C ARG A 355 -9.42 9.48 21.12
N ASP A 356 -10.51 9.30 21.85
CA ASP A 356 -11.48 10.37 22.16
C ASP A 356 -11.99 11.13 20.91
N GLY A 357 -12.11 10.43 19.78
CA GLY A 357 -12.61 10.98 18.52
C GLY A 357 -11.55 11.67 17.66
N ALA A 358 -10.26 11.53 17.99
CA ALA A 358 -9.18 12.01 17.11
C ALA A 358 -9.17 11.30 15.75
N LEU A 359 -9.65 10.06 15.69
CA LEU A 359 -10.12 9.43 14.45
C LEU A 359 -11.60 9.07 14.65
N HIS A 360 -12.43 9.49 13.69
CA HIS A 360 -13.86 9.16 13.64
C HIS A 360 -14.25 8.79 12.22
N ILE A 361 -14.71 7.56 12.04
CA ILE A 361 -15.24 7.05 10.77
C ILE A 361 -16.71 6.74 10.98
N THR A 362 -17.56 7.23 10.08
CA THR A 362 -18.98 6.88 10.03
C THR A 362 -19.29 6.31 8.65
N SER A 363 -19.91 5.13 8.63
CA SER A 363 -20.35 4.45 7.42
C SER A 363 -21.77 3.92 7.58
N GLY A 364 -22.46 3.70 6.46
CA GLY A 364 -23.65 2.84 6.45
C GLY A 364 -23.30 1.39 6.82
N GLU A 365 -24.30 0.54 7.06
CA GLU A 365 -24.08 -0.91 7.12
C GLU A 365 -23.29 -1.36 5.89
N ASP A 366 -22.20 -2.10 6.13
CA ASP A 366 -21.39 -2.70 5.07
C ASP A 366 -22.32 -3.62 4.26
N GLY A 367 -22.76 -3.15 3.08
CA GLY A 367 -23.25 -4.05 2.05
C GLY A 367 -22.11 -5.01 1.75
N ASP A 368 -22.28 -6.27 2.13
CA ASP A 368 -21.33 -7.37 1.96
C ASP A 368 -20.98 -7.51 0.46
N HIS A 369 -20.01 -6.72 -0.02
CA HIS A 369 -19.47 -6.85 -1.35
C HIS A 369 -18.33 -7.86 -1.30
N ASP A 370 -18.74 -9.11 -1.43
CA ASP A 370 -17.91 -10.25 -1.80
C ASP A 370 -17.25 -9.96 -3.17
N PRO A 371 -15.92 -9.82 -3.27
CA PRO A 371 -15.25 -9.75 -4.56
C PRO A 371 -15.02 -11.19 -5.03
N SER A 372 -15.84 -11.62 -6.00
CA SER A 372 -15.60 -12.82 -6.82
C SER A 372 -14.30 -12.71 -7.61
#